data_AF-A0A0N4ZE84-F1
#
_entry.id   AF-A0A0N4ZE84-F1
#
_cell.length_a   1.000
_cell.length_b   1.000
_cell.length_c   1.000
_cell.angle_alpha   90.00
_cell.angle_beta   90.00
_cell.angle_gamma   90.00
#
_symmetry.space_group_name_H-M   'P 1'
#
loop_
_entity.id
_entity.type
_entity.pdbx_description
1 polymer ?
#
loop_
_entity_poly.entity_id
_entity_poly.type
_entity_poly.pdbx_seq_one_letter_code
_entity_poly.pdbx_strand_id
1 'polypeptide(L)'
;MSEPPHKTYHQMLRLIHGNKEIELSSITYDPGDQATILCRSQTDKILVKMIDYVEEALIEEDHQKVIKNVNQFFTKVIQKDCLYLAVNKKSNLIKCDPETTLSMNKIMEYSKKLRINNIYERDLISKFSLIDFLIFVKNDVRSILGYMNRYKNRNITYTIPKNIDSFKKVLSINFLEDDETKCQKNLEMLYQRVVLVYSAIFSTHIHCTKFRIGILKELTFIKITLFNLANCFDFKSYRIINYIKNFYEDYKNGVYEEKEYQKITTVVDKVHTEFDGIRNKVTKYLENLKPCT
;
A
#
# COMPACT_ATOMS: atom_id res chain seq x y z
N MET A 1 13.21 -26.08 -24.96
CA MET A 1 12.79 -24.72 -24.60
C MET A 1 12.46 -24.73 -23.13
N SER A 2 13.28 -24.09 -22.30
CA SER A 2 13.08 -24.04 -20.85
C SER A 2 12.01 -23.01 -20.50
N GLU A 3 10.96 -23.45 -19.79
CA GLU A 3 9.96 -22.56 -19.18
C GLU A 3 10.66 -21.50 -18.31
N PRO A 4 10.21 -20.23 -18.33
CA PRO A 4 10.74 -19.24 -17.43
C PRO A 4 10.37 -19.63 -15.99
N PRO A 5 11.30 -19.58 -15.02
CA PRO A 5 11.00 -20.03 -13.67
C PRO A 5 9.91 -19.15 -13.05
N HIS A 6 8.86 -19.79 -12.51
CA HIS A 6 7.84 -19.16 -11.68
C HIS A 6 8.51 -18.47 -10.48
N LYS A 7 8.25 -17.17 -10.33
CA LYS A 7 9.17 -16.22 -9.67
C LYS A 7 8.50 -15.41 -8.55
N THR A 8 7.63 -15.99 -7.73
CA THR A 8 6.74 -15.14 -6.90
C THR A 8 7.15 -14.96 -5.44
N TYR A 9 7.17 -16.01 -4.63
CA TYR A 9 7.38 -15.89 -3.17
C TYR A 9 8.85 -15.70 -2.78
N HIS A 10 9.75 -16.50 -3.37
CA HIS A 10 11.18 -16.42 -3.09
C HIS A 10 11.84 -15.14 -3.63
N GLN A 11 11.26 -14.44 -4.61
CA GLN A 11 11.78 -13.15 -5.06
C GLN A 11 11.41 -12.01 -4.12
N MET A 12 10.19 -11.97 -3.56
CA MET A 12 9.83 -10.99 -2.51
C MET A 12 10.82 -10.98 -1.35
N LEU A 13 11.38 -12.16 -1.00
CA LEU A 13 12.38 -12.33 0.06
C LEU A 13 13.83 -12.14 -0.42
N ARG A 14 14.19 -12.61 -1.64
CA ARG A 14 15.55 -12.44 -2.22
C ARG A 14 15.85 -10.99 -2.62
N LEU A 15 14.85 -10.21 -3.02
CA LEU A 15 15.01 -8.83 -3.48
C LEU A 15 15.46 -7.87 -2.37
N ILE A 16 15.10 -8.15 -1.11
CA ILE A 16 15.52 -7.35 0.05
C ILE A 16 16.98 -7.65 0.46
N HIS A 17 17.54 -8.80 0.04
CA HIS A 17 18.81 -9.31 0.53
C HIS A 17 19.98 -9.22 -0.47
N GLY A 18 19.76 -8.75 -1.70
CA GLY A 18 20.81 -8.74 -2.74
C GLY A 18 20.82 -7.58 -3.73
N ASN A 19 19.68 -6.92 -4.01
CA ASN A 19 19.61 -5.82 -4.98
C ASN A 19 19.33 -4.49 -4.27
N LYS A 20 20.18 -3.48 -4.54
CA LYS A 20 20.03 -2.12 -4.00
C LYS A 20 18.82 -1.40 -4.60
N GLU A 21 18.43 -1.78 -5.81
CA GLU A 21 17.35 -1.20 -6.60
C GLU A 21 16.47 -2.30 -7.19
N ILE A 22 15.15 -2.06 -7.22
CA ILE A 22 14.16 -2.96 -7.80
C ILE A 22 13.33 -2.20 -8.81
N GLU A 23 13.31 -2.68 -10.06
CA GLU A 23 12.37 -2.24 -11.07
C GLU A 23 11.13 -3.15 -11.10
N LEU A 24 9.95 -2.54 -11.05
CA LEU A 24 8.66 -3.22 -10.98
C LEU A 24 7.78 -2.84 -12.17
N SER A 25 7.33 -3.86 -12.90
CA SER A 25 6.35 -3.73 -13.99
C SER A 25 5.20 -4.73 -13.84
N SER A 26 4.00 -4.38 -14.29
CA SER A 26 2.80 -5.24 -14.21
C SER A 26 2.86 -6.48 -15.11
N ILE A 27 3.82 -6.54 -16.04
CA ILE A 27 3.99 -7.63 -17.00
C ILE A 27 4.67 -8.86 -16.36
N THR A 28 5.49 -8.66 -15.33
CA THR A 28 6.41 -9.68 -14.81
C THR A 28 5.92 -10.41 -13.55
N TYR A 29 4.74 -10.08 -13.03
CA TYR A 29 4.27 -10.62 -11.75
C TYR A 29 3.05 -11.55 -11.91
N ASP A 30 3.19 -12.74 -11.33
CA ASP A 30 2.12 -13.74 -11.23
C ASP A 30 2.09 -14.27 -9.78
N PRO A 31 0.95 -14.38 -9.09
CA PRO A 31 0.82 -15.07 -7.80
C PRO A 31 1.56 -16.42 -7.78
N GLY A 32 2.11 -16.76 -6.62
CA GLY A 32 2.54 -18.13 -6.36
C GLY A 32 1.36 -18.98 -5.89
N ASP A 33 1.65 -20.24 -5.59
CA ASP A 33 0.66 -21.19 -5.06
C ASP A 33 0.23 -20.85 -3.63
N GLN A 34 1.06 -20.11 -2.89
CA GLN A 34 0.78 -19.70 -1.52
C GLN A 34 0.20 -18.30 -1.48
N ALA A 35 -0.95 -18.18 -0.81
CA ALA A 35 -1.52 -16.88 -0.51
C ALA A 35 -0.72 -16.23 0.62
N THR A 36 -0.67 -14.91 0.64
CA THR A 36 0.19 -14.17 1.56
C THR A 36 -0.54 -12.98 2.16
N ILE A 37 -0.42 -12.79 3.47
CA ILE A 37 -0.83 -11.55 4.13
C ILE A 37 0.39 -10.67 4.39
N LEU A 38 0.27 -9.39 4.05
CA LEU A 38 1.26 -8.38 4.40
C LEU A 38 1.03 -7.94 5.85
N CYS A 39 1.95 -8.30 6.73
CA CYS A 39 1.83 -7.99 8.15
C CYS A 39 2.19 -6.53 8.47
N ARG A 40 2.03 -6.15 9.74
CA ARG A 40 2.51 -4.85 10.24
C ARG A 40 4.01 -4.94 10.56
N SER A 41 4.77 -3.88 10.26
CA SER A 41 6.18 -3.80 10.63
C SER A 41 6.36 -3.53 12.12
N GLN A 42 7.60 -3.68 12.61
CA GLN A 42 7.96 -3.23 13.97
C GLN A 42 7.86 -1.71 14.10
N THR A 43 8.20 -0.98 13.03
CA THR A 43 7.98 0.48 12.93
C THR A 43 6.51 0.84 13.17
N ASP A 44 5.55 0.08 12.64
CA ASP A 44 4.11 0.30 12.88
C ASP A 44 3.75 0.13 14.36
N LYS A 45 4.33 -0.86 15.06
CA LYS A 45 4.09 -1.07 16.51
C LYS A 45 4.70 0.05 17.36
N ILE A 46 5.88 0.54 16.99
CA ILE A 46 6.51 1.68 17.67
C ILE A 46 5.65 2.92 17.49
N LEU A 47 5.18 3.18 16.26
CA LEU A 47 4.38 4.34 15.97
C LEU A 47 3.06 4.34 16.75
N VAL A 48 2.36 3.19 16.86
CA VAL A 48 1.15 3.09 17.69
C VAL A 48 1.44 3.48 19.13
N LYS A 49 2.51 2.94 19.75
CA LYS A 49 2.89 3.31 21.11
C LYS A 49 3.22 4.80 21.27
N MET A 50 3.80 5.41 20.23
CA MET A 50 4.09 6.85 20.23
C MET A 50 2.84 7.71 20.09
N ILE A 51 1.83 7.23 19.36
CA ILE A 51 0.53 7.90 19.24
C ILE A 51 -0.20 7.81 20.58
N ASP A 52 -0.36 6.61 21.12
CA ASP A 52 -1.05 6.36 22.38
C ASP A 52 -0.46 7.22 23.52
N TYR A 53 0.87 7.26 23.65
CA TYR A 53 1.54 8.07 24.68
C TYR A 53 1.31 9.58 24.51
N VAL A 54 1.31 10.08 23.28
CA VAL A 54 1.08 11.50 23.02
C VAL A 54 -0.36 11.87 23.34
N GLU A 55 -1.32 11.05 22.91
CA GLU A 55 -2.74 11.26 23.20
C GLU A 55 -2.99 11.28 24.72
N GLU A 56 -2.37 10.37 25.49
CA GLU A 56 -2.44 10.38 26.95
C GLU A 56 -1.78 11.63 27.56
N ALA A 57 -0.60 12.02 27.08
CA ALA A 57 0.12 13.19 27.61
C ALA A 57 -0.66 14.49 27.37
N LEU A 58 -1.39 14.60 26.26
CA LEU A 58 -2.18 15.78 25.91
C LEU A 58 -3.42 15.99 26.79
N ILE A 59 -3.83 14.97 27.54
CA ILE A 59 -4.87 15.11 28.57
C ILE A 59 -4.35 15.94 29.76
N GLU A 60 -3.03 16.05 29.95
CA GLU A 60 -2.44 16.91 30.99
C GLU A 60 -2.50 18.41 30.60
N GLU A 61 -3.01 19.26 31.49
CA GLU A 61 -3.25 20.70 31.22
C GLU A 61 -1.97 21.57 31.14
N ASP A 62 -0.80 21.09 31.57
CA ASP A 62 0.46 21.87 31.54
C ASP A 62 1.22 21.67 30.22
N HIS A 63 1.06 22.63 29.33
CA HIS A 63 1.65 22.63 27.99
C HIS A 63 3.18 22.48 27.95
N GLN A 64 3.94 23.03 28.92
CA GLN A 64 5.39 22.89 28.94
C GLN A 64 5.82 21.51 29.43
N LYS A 65 5.06 20.96 30.39
CA LYS A 65 5.27 19.61 30.91
C LYS A 65 4.98 18.54 29.84
N VAL A 66 3.95 18.73 29.02
CA VAL A 66 3.62 17.83 27.89
C VAL A 66 4.78 17.74 26.89
N ILE A 67 5.30 18.88 26.39
CA ILE A 67 6.46 18.87 25.47
C ILE A 67 7.63 18.12 26.12
N LYS A 68 7.97 18.46 27.36
CA LYS A 68 9.11 17.86 28.04
C LYS A 68 8.96 16.33 28.15
N ASN A 69 7.78 15.86 28.53
CA ASN A 69 7.47 14.44 28.68
C ASN A 69 7.52 13.70 27.33
N VAL A 70 6.85 14.23 26.31
CA VAL A 70 6.84 13.67 24.95
C VAL A 70 8.26 13.62 24.38
N ASN A 71 9.06 14.66 24.56
CA ASN A 71 10.44 14.70 24.06
C ASN A 71 11.32 13.64 24.74
N GLN A 72 11.19 13.49 26.06
CA GLN A 72 11.89 12.46 26.80
C GLN A 72 11.46 11.06 26.34
N PHE A 73 10.17 10.84 26.11
CA PHE A 73 9.65 9.58 25.60
C PHE A 73 10.17 9.27 24.19
N PHE A 74 10.05 10.22 23.24
CA PHE A 74 10.57 10.07 21.89
C PHE A 74 12.07 9.77 21.88
N THR A 75 12.86 10.45 22.72
CA THR A 75 14.30 10.19 22.85
C THR A 75 14.58 8.74 23.27
N LYS A 76 13.85 8.23 24.28
CA LYS A 76 13.97 6.83 24.72
C LYS A 76 13.59 5.84 23.62
N VAL A 77 12.50 6.08 22.91
CA VAL A 77 12.06 5.24 21.77
C VAL A 77 13.09 5.23 20.65
N ILE A 78 13.68 6.39 20.34
CA ILE A 78 14.73 6.49 19.32
C ILE A 78 15.96 5.68 19.76
N GLN A 79 16.45 5.91 20.98
CA GLN A 79 17.67 5.30 21.49
C GLN A 79 17.56 3.77 21.64
N LYS A 80 16.39 3.28 22.06
CA LYS A 80 16.18 1.85 22.32
C LYS A 80 15.66 1.11 21.10
N ASP A 81 14.55 1.56 20.53
CA ASP A 81 13.80 0.78 19.55
C ASP A 81 14.23 1.13 18.11
N CYS A 82 14.36 2.42 17.78
CA CYS A 82 14.71 2.83 16.40
C CYS A 82 16.16 2.48 16.04
N LEU A 83 17.11 2.74 16.95
CA LEU A 83 18.51 2.34 16.74
C LEU A 83 18.65 0.81 16.67
N TYR A 84 17.92 0.06 17.49
CA TYR A 84 17.92 -1.40 17.40
C TYR A 84 17.47 -1.88 16.02
N LEU A 85 16.41 -1.29 15.45
CA LEU A 85 15.93 -1.62 14.11
C LEU A 85 16.92 -1.19 13.01
N ALA A 86 17.58 -0.05 13.16
CA ALA A 86 18.58 0.44 12.22
C ALA A 86 19.82 -0.47 12.16
N VAL A 87 20.25 -1.01 13.30
CA VAL A 87 21.35 -1.98 13.40
C VAL A 87 20.89 -3.37 12.93
N ASN A 88 19.71 -3.83 13.35
CA ASN A 88 19.16 -5.13 13.02
C ASN A 88 18.19 -5.07 11.83
N LYS A 89 18.69 -4.61 10.68
CA LYS A 89 17.89 -4.35 9.45
C LYS A 89 16.84 -5.43 9.09
N LYS A 90 17.14 -6.71 9.34
CA LYS A 90 16.21 -7.84 9.09
C LYS A 90 14.98 -7.84 9.99
N SER A 91 15.07 -7.31 11.20
CA SER A 91 13.97 -7.30 12.18
C SER A 91 12.90 -6.25 11.86
N ASN A 92 13.23 -5.24 11.05
CA ASN A 92 12.31 -4.16 10.66
C ASN A 92 11.53 -4.44 9.36
N LEU A 93 11.88 -5.51 8.65
CA LEU A 93 11.19 -5.88 7.42
C LEU A 93 9.76 -6.34 7.73
N ILE A 94 8.83 -5.94 6.87
CA ILE A 94 7.47 -6.43 6.89
C ILE A 94 7.50 -7.92 6.60
N LYS A 95 6.96 -8.70 7.53
CA LYS A 95 6.82 -10.14 7.35
C LYS A 95 5.64 -10.44 6.43
N CYS A 96 5.82 -11.50 5.66
CA CYS A 96 4.79 -12.13 4.85
C CYS A 96 4.48 -13.47 5.51
N ASP A 97 3.26 -13.63 6.01
CA ASP A 97 2.83 -14.91 6.57
C ASP A 97 2.10 -15.70 5.48
N PRO A 98 2.57 -16.92 5.14
CA PRO A 98 1.86 -17.78 4.22
C PRO A 98 0.53 -18.20 4.86
N GLU A 99 -0.53 -18.12 4.07
CA GLU A 99 -1.88 -18.33 4.56
C GLU A 99 -2.60 -19.42 3.78
N THR A 100 -3.57 -20.04 4.45
CA THR A 100 -4.45 -21.01 3.81
C THR A 100 -5.30 -20.34 2.72
N THR A 101 -5.59 -21.09 1.66
CA THR A 101 -6.55 -20.72 0.62
C THR A 101 -7.91 -20.45 1.25
N LEU A 102 -8.51 -19.30 0.93
CA LEU A 102 -9.82 -18.90 1.41
C LEU A 102 -10.93 -19.47 0.54
N SER A 103 -12.09 -19.70 1.17
CA SER A 103 -13.34 -19.97 0.47
C SER A 103 -13.92 -18.70 -0.14
N MET A 104 -14.86 -18.85 -1.09
CA MET A 104 -15.54 -17.72 -1.74
C MET A 104 -16.13 -16.72 -0.73
N ASN A 105 -16.85 -17.20 0.28
CA ASN A 105 -17.46 -16.33 1.29
C ASN A 105 -16.41 -15.48 2.03
N LYS A 106 -15.27 -16.08 2.39
CA LYS A 106 -14.19 -15.37 3.08
C LYS A 106 -13.45 -14.38 2.18
N ILE A 107 -13.35 -14.66 0.87
CA ILE A 107 -12.74 -13.74 -0.11
C ILE A 107 -13.59 -12.47 -0.27
N MET A 108 -14.92 -12.61 -0.12
CA MET A 108 -15.87 -11.51 -0.29
C MET A 108 -15.93 -10.57 0.92
N GLU A 109 -15.53 -11.06 2.10
CA GLU A 109 -15.46 -10.27 3.32
C GLU A 109 -14.39 -9.17 3.22
N TYR A 110 -14.74 -7.96 3.67
CA TYR A 110 -13.76 -6.88 3.75
C TYR A 110 -12.70 -7.19 4.80
N SER A 111 -11.42 -7.08 4.41
CA SER A 111 -10.28 -7.23 5.31
C SER A 111 -9.45 -5.96 5.37
N LYS A 112 -9.13 -5.48 6.58
CA LYS A 112 -8.17 -4.39 6.78
C LYS A 112 -6.73 -4.80 6.43
N LYS A 113 -6.46 -6.10 6.29
CA LYS A 113 -5.13 -6.64 5.95
C LYS A 113 -4.99 -6.73 4.43
N LEU A 114 -3.81 -6.42 3.91
CA LEU A 114 -3.50 -6.64 2.51
C LEU A 114 -3.17 -8.11 2.27
N ARG A 115 -3.98 -8.77 1.44
CA ARG A 115 -3.77 -10.16 1.01
C ARG A 115 -3.38 -10.20 -0.46
N ILE A 116 -2.30 -10.92 -0.77
CA ILE A 116 -1.98 -11.36 -2.12
C ILE A 116 -2.62 -12.74 -2.29
N ASN A 117 -3.61 -12.80 -3.16
CA ASN A 117 -4.35 -14.04 -3.44
C ASN A 117 -3.47 -15.00 -4.24
N ASN A 118 -3.56 -16.29 -3.95
CA ASN A 118 -2.85 -17.30 -4.75
C ASN A 118 -3.52 -17.54 -6.11
N ILE A 119 -2.90 -18.39 -6.92
CA ILE A 119 -3.40 -18.71 -8.26
C ILE A 119 -4.82 -19.29 -8.22
N TYR A 120 -5.12 -20.20 -7.28
CA TYR A 120 -6.45 -20.80 -7.12
C TYR A 120 -7.53 -19.78 -6.75
N GLU A 121 -7.24 -18.88 -5.80
CA GLU A 121 -8.15 -17.81 -5.41
C GLU A 121 -8.37 -16.83 -6.56
N ARG A 122 -7.33 -16.49 -7.32
CA ARG A 122 -7.47 -15.62 -8.50
C ARG A 122 -8.33 -16.26 -9.58
N ASP A 123 -8.15 -17.54 -9.83
CA ASP A 123 -8.98 -18.29 -10.77
C ASP A 123 -10.44 -18.32 -10.33
N LEU A 124 -10.68 -18.53 -9.03
CA LEU A 124 -12.01 -18.47 -8.43
C LEU A 124 -12.64 -17.08 -8.60
N ILE A 125 -11.92 -16.01 -8.23
CA ILE A 125 -12.39 -14.62 -8.34
C ILE A 125 -12.68 -14.24 -9.80
N SER A 126 -11.88 -14.71 -10.75
CA SER A 126 -12.09 -14.43 -12.18
C SER A 126 -13.43 -14.95 -12.71
N LYS A 127 -13.97 -15.98 -12.07
CA LYS A 127 -15.23 -16.67 -12.42
C LYS A 127 -16.43 -16.17 -11.63
N PHE A 128 -16.26 -15.18 -10.74
CA PHE A 128 -17.36 -14.59 -9.99
C PHE A 128 -18.45 -14.03 -10.90
N SER A 129 -19.68 -13.98 -10.38
CA SER A 129 -20.74 -13.18 -10.98
C SER A 129 -20.28 -11.72 -11.11
N LEU A 130 -20.90 -10.94 -11.99
CA LEU A 130 -20.52 -9.52 -12.11
C LEU A 130 -20.65 -8.80 -10.77
N ILE A 131 -21.74 -9.03 -10.05
CA ILE A 131 -22.02 -8.37 -8.77
C ILE A 131 -20.93 -8.73 -7.76
N ASP A 132 -20.59 -10.02 -7.64
CA ASP A 132 -19.57 -10.47 -6.69
C ASP A 132 -18.19 -9.94 -7.06
N PHE A 133 -17.84 -9.91 -8.34
CA PHE A 133 -16.58 -9.33 -8.80
C PHE A 133 -16.46 -7.84 -8.44
N LEU A 134 -17.54 -7.07 -8.61
CA LEU A 134 -17.56 -5.65 -8.27
C LEU A 134 -17.41 -5.42 -6.76
N ILE A 135 -18.06 -6.23 -5.93
CA ILE A 135 -17.94 -6.16 -4.46
C ILE A 135 -16.50 -6.49 -4.05
N PHE A 136 -15.93 -7.57 -4.60
CA PHE A 136 -14.55 -7.96 -4.34
C PHE A 136 -13.58 -6.82 -4.68
N VAL A 137 -13.63 -6.26 -5.90
CA VAL A 137 -12.70 -5.20 -6.32
C VAL A 137 -12.85 -3.95 -5.44
N LYS A 138 -14.07 -3.56 -5.07
CA LYS A 138 -14.31 -2.44 -4.15
C LYS A 138 -13.67 -2.67 -2.79
N ASN A 139 -13.85 -3.85 -2.21
CA ASN A 139 -13.26 -4.20 -0.92
C ASN A 139 -11.73 -4.22 -1.01
N ASP A 140 -11.18 -4.80 -2.07
CA ASP A 140 -9.75 -4.93 -2.26
C ASP A 140 -9.06 -3.57 -2.47
N VAL A 141 -9.66 -2.69 -3.29
CA VAL A 141 -9.22 -1.31 -3.46
C VAL A 141 -9.28 -0.54 -2.14
N ARG A 142 -10.34 -0.71 -1.34
CA ARG A 142 -10.46 -0.08 -0.02
C ARG A 142 -9.35 -0.55 0.93
N SER A 143 -9.00 -1.83 0.90
CA SER A 143 -7.88 -2.38 1.68
C SER A 143 -6.53 -1.82 1.25
N ILE A 144 -6.29 -1.70 -0.06
CA ILE A 144 -5.07 -1.07 -0.60
C ILE A 144 -4.96 0.39 -0.16
N LEU A 145 -6.00 1.19 -0.39
CA LEU A 145 -6.01 2.61 -0.02
C LEU A 145 -5.86 2.79 1.50
N GLY A 146 -6.51 1.96 2.31
CA GLY A 146 -6.35 1.98 3.76
C GLY A 146 -4.90 1.69 4.19
N TYR A 147 -4.25 0.73 3.55
CA TYR A 147 -2.84 0.41 3.82
C TYR A 147 -1.92 1.56 3.40
N MET A 148 -2.12 2.13 2.21
CA MET A 148 -1.36 3.27 1.68
C MET A 148 -1.48 4.52 2.55
N ASN A 149 -2.67 4.78 3.12
CA ASN A 149 -2.92 5.96 3.94
C ASN A 149 -1.98 6.03 5.16
N ARG A 150 -1.45 4.90 5.62
CA ARG A 150 -0.49 4.83 6.73
C ARG A 150 0.90 5.37 6.40
N TYR A 151 1.24 5.42 5.11
CA TYR A 151 2.55 5.84 4.59
C TYR A 151 2.50 7.22 3.94
N LYS A 152 1.31 7.70 3.57
CA LYS A 152 1.07 9.02 2.97
C LYS A 152 1.46 10.11 3.97
N ASN A 153 2.27 11.07 3.51
CA ASN A 153 2.52 12.28 4.30
C ASN A 153 1.22 13.12 4.35
N ARG A 154 0.87 13.60 5.55
CA ARG A 154 -0.37 14.36 5.82
C ARG A 154 -0.49 15.62 4.96
N ASN A 155 0.63 16.26 4.62
CA ASN A 155 0.67 17.52 3.88
C ASN A 155 0.45 17.34 2.37
N ILE A 156 0.41 16.09 1.87
CA ILE A 156 0.24 15.80 0.46
C ILE A 156 -1.23 15.48 0.19
N THR A 157 -1.84 16.14 -0.80
CA THR A 157 -3.19 15.83 -1.27
C THR A 157 -3.10 15.01 -2.55
N TYR A 158 -3.72 13.83 -2.55
CA TYR A 158 -3.76 12.98 -3.74
C TYR A 158 -5.02 13.26 -4.55
N THR A 159 -4.87 13.51 -5.84
CA THR A 159 -5.99 13.85 -6.75
C THR A 159 -6.25 12.73 -7.75
N ILE A 160 -7.47 12.66 -8.28
CA ILE A 160 -7.81 11.71 -9.37
C ILE A 160 -6.91 11.98 -10.57
N PRO A 161 -6.28 10.94 -11.16
CA PRO A 161 -5.41 11.10 -12.32
C PRO A 161 -6.22 11.53 -13.56
N LYS A 162 -5.64 12.43 -14.37
CA LYS A 162 -6.24 12.92 -15.63
C LYS A 162 -5.81 12.10 -16.86
N ASN A 163 -4.85 11.19 -16.70
CA ASN A 163 -4.31 10.36 -17.77
C ASN A 163 -3.88 8.97 -17.24
N ILE A 164 -3.35 8.12 -18.13
CA ILE A 164 -2.93 6.75 -17.81
C ILE A 164 -1.40 6.58 -17.70
N ASP A 165 -0.65 7.68 -17.56
CA ASP A 165 0.81 7.63 -17.62
C ASP A 165 1.40 6.82 -16.46
N SER A 166 0.71 6.79 -15.32
CA SER A 166 1.11 5.99 -14.16
C SER A 166 1.18 4.50 -14.47
N PHE A 167 0.32 3.95 -15.34
CA PHE A 167 0.39 2.56 -15.80
C PHE A 167 1.61 2.25 -16.67
N LYS A 168 2.09 3.23 -17.43
CA LYS A 168 3.22 3.05 -18.37
C LYS A 168 4.58 3.17 -17.69
N LYS A 169 4.65 3.88 -16.56
CA LYS A 169 5.89 4.11 -15.83
C LYS A 169 6.30 2.86 -15.05
N VAL A 170 7.53 2.41 -15.26
CA VAL A 170 8.19 1.45 -14.37
C VAL A 170 8.43 2.13 -13.02
N LEU A 171 8.11 1.44 -11.93
CA LEU A 171 8.41 1.91 -10.59
C LEU A 171 9.76 1.33 -10.17
N SER A 172 10.74 2.21 -9.94
CA SER A 172 12.02 1.83 -9.34
C SER A 172 12.02 2.21 -7.85
N ILE A 173 12.40 1.25 -7.00
CA ILE A 173 12.56 1.42 -5.56
C ILE A 173 13.99 1.05 -5.18
N ASN A 174 14.76 2.03 -4.70
CA ASN A 174 16.10 1.83 -4.18
C ASN A 174 16.14 2.05 -2.66
N PHE A 175 16.32 0.96 -1.91
CA PHE A 175 16.27 0.97 -0.45
C PHE A 175 17.39 1.78 0.22
N LEU A 176 18.47 2.08 -0.51
CA LEU A 176 19.61 2.83 0.02
C LEU A 176 19.54 4.30 -0.37
N GLU A 177 19.18 4.60 -1.61
CA GLU A 177 19.29 5.95 -2.19
C GLU A 177 17.99 6.73 -2.17
N ASP A 178 16.82 6.07 -2.20
CA ASP A 178 15.55 6.77 -2.33
C ASP A 178 15.23 7.58 -1.07
N ASP A 179 15.19 8.90 -1.20
CA ASP A 179 14.79 9.77 -0.10
C ASP A 179 13.27 9.70 0.17
N GLU A 180 12.83 10.38 1.23
CA GLU A 180 11.40 10.44 1.58
C GLU A 180 10.57 11.00 0.41
N THR A 181 11.07 12.02 -0.27
CA THR A 181 10.40 12.68 -1.39
C THR A 181 10.15 11.70 -2.54
N LYS A 182 11.16 10.92 -2.92
CA LYS A 182 11.05 9.90 -3.96
C LYS A 182 10.10 8.78 -3.54
N CYS A 183 10.15 8.34 -2.28
CA CYS A 183 9.21 7.36 -1.74
C CYS A 183 7.75 7.87 -1.79
N GLN A 184 7.50 9.15 -1.43
CA GLN A 184 6.17 9.76 -1.50
C GLN A 184 5.67 9.91 -2.95
N LYS A 185 6.56 10.28 -3.90
CA LYS A 185 6.22 10.31 -5.33
C LYS A 185 5.84 8.92 -5.86
N ASN A 186 6.60 7.89 -5.48
CA ASN A 186 6.28 6.51 -5.84
C ASN A 186 4.94 6.07 -5.23
N LEU A 187 4.63 6.49 -3.99
CA LEU A 187 3.34 6.21 -3.34
C LEU A 187 2.17 6.91 -4.06
N GLU A 188 2.35 8.16 -4.48
CA GLU A 188 1.35 8.90 -5.26
C GLU A 188 1.10 8.25 -6.63
N MET A 189 2.16 7.85 -7.34
CA MET A 189 2.05 7.12 -8.60
C MET A 189 1.29 5.81 -8.44
N LEU A 190 1.54 5.08 -7.34
CA LEU A 190 0.82 3.86 -7.03
C LEU A 190 -0.65 4.14 -6.72
N TYR A 191 -0.95 5.25 -6.05
CA TYR A 191 -2.32 5.67 -5.78
C TYR A 191 -3.05 5.96 -7.08
N GLN A 192 -2.42 6.69 -8.00
CA GLN A 192 -3.00 6.95 -9.31
C GLN A 192 -3.32 5.65 -10.04
N ARG A 193 -2.45 4.63 -9.99
CA ARG A 193 -2.75 3.30 -10.55
C ARG A 193 -3.96 2.64 -9.88
N VAL A 194 -4.08 2.70 -8.56
CA VAL A 194 -5.26 2.18 -7.83
C VAL A 194 -6.54 2.85 -8.32
N VAL A 195 -6.53 4.18 -8.46
CA VAL A 195 -7.69 4.93 -8.95
C VAL A 195 -8.03 4.55 -10.40
N LEU A 196 -7.02 4.36 -11.25
CA LEU A 196 -7.24 3.91 -12.62
C LEU A 196 -7.83 2.50 -12.66
N VAL A 197 -7.32 1.55 -11.88
CA VAL A 197 -7.90 0.19 -11.78
C VAL A 197 -9.33 0.25 -11.27
N TYR A 198 -9.59 1.07 -10.26
CA TYR A 198 -10.94 1.26 -9.74
C TYR A 198 -11.89 1.79 -10.83
N SER A 199 -11.45 2.75 -11.64
CA SER A 199 -12.26 3.26 -12.74
C SER A 199 -12.65 2.20 -13.78
N ALA A 200 -11.84 1.14 -13.92
CA ALA A 200 -12.07 0.07 -14.89
C ALA A 200 -13.35 -0.73 -14.60
N ILE A 201 -13.81 -0.77 -13.35
CA ILE A 201 -15.03 -1.51 -12.98
C ILE A 201 -16.30 -0.89 -13.56
N PHE A 202 -16.24 0.38 -13.98
CA PHE A 202 -17.33 1.09 -14.64
C PHE A 202 -17.27 0.98 -16.17
N SER A 203 -16.35 0.19 -16.72
CA SER A 203 -16.23 -0.07 -18.16
C SER A 203 -17.32 -1.02 -18.65
N THR A 204 -17.78 -0.80 -19.87
CA THR A 204 -18.66 -1.75 -20.58
C THR A 204 -18.01 -3.12 -20.79
N HIS A 205 -16.68 -3.20 -20.72
CA HIS A 205 -15.90 -4.43 -20.89
C HIS A 205 -15.83 -5.28 -19.60
N ILE A 206 -16.41 -4.82 -18.48
CA ILE A 206 -16.39 -5.53 -17.19
C ILE A 206 -17.07 -6.90 -17.22
N HIS A 207 -17.90 -7.17 -18.23
CA HIS A 207 -18.50 -8.49 -18.45
C HIS A 207 -17.50 -9.52 -19.01
N CYS A 208 -16.37 -9.09 -19.56
CA CYS A 208 -15.36 -9.96 -20.15
C CYS A 208 -14.42 -10.56 -19.09
N THR A 209 -14.33 -11.88 -19.02
CA THR A 209 -13.41 -12.57 -18.09
C THR A 209 -11.96 -12.19 -18.31
N LYS A 210 -11.50 -12.06 -19.56
CA LYS A 210 -10.11 -11.62 -19.87
C LYS A 210 -9.83 -10.23 -19.31
N PHE A 211 -10.80 -9.32 -19.41
CA PHE A 211 -10.69 -7.97 -18.85
C PHE A 211 -10.60 -7.99 -17.32
N ARG A 212 -11.42 -8.81 -16.66
CA ARG A 212 -11.34 -9.04 -15.20
C ARG A 212 -10.01 -9.61 -14.76
N ILE A 213 -9.43 -10.54 -15.53
CA ILE A 213 -8.08 -11.08 -15.27
C ILE A 213 -7.03 -9.95 -15.30
N GLY A 214 -7.13 -9.02 -16.25
CA GLY A 214 -6.28 -7.83 -16.32
C GLY A 214 -6.36 -6.97 -15.05
N ILE A 215 -7.58 -6.73 -14.54
CA ILE A 215 -7.80 -6.04 -13.25
C ILE A 215 -7.11 -6.78 -12.10
N LEU A 216 -7.30 -8.10 -12.01
CA LEU A 216 -6.70 -8.92 -10.94
C LEU A 216 -5.16 -8.92 -11.01
N LYS A 217 -4.57 -8.94 -12.22
CA LYS A 217 -3.13 -8.81 -12.41
C LYS A 217 -2.61 -7.47 -11.88
N GLU A 218 -3.25 -6.36 -12.25
CA GLU A 218 -2.82 -5.03 -11.81
C GLU A 218 -3.00 -4.85 -10.29
N LEU A 219 -4.09 -5.34 -9.69
CA LEU A 219 -4.27 -5.34 -8.23
C LEU A 219 -3.16 -6.11 -7.52
N THR A 220 -2.72 -7.25 -8.08
CA THR A 220 -1.62 -8.05 -7.54
C THR A 220 -0.30 -7.29 -7.62
N PHE A 221 -0.01 -6.70 -8.78
CA PHE A 221 1.15 -5.84 -8.99
C PHE A 221 1.19 -4.67 -7.99
N ILE A 222 0.06 -3.99 -7.78
CA ILE A 222 -0.06 -2.88 -6.85
C ILE A 222 0.28 -3.31 -5.42
N LYS A 223 -0.27 -4.44 -4.95
CA LYS A 223 -0.01 -4.95 -3.59
C LYS A 223 1.45 -5.29 -3.36
N ILE A 224 2.10 -5.93 -4.33
CA ILE A 224 3.53 -6.28 -4.28
C ILE A 224 4.39 -5.01 -4.27
N THR A 225 4.05 -4.04 -5.11
CA THR A 225 4.77 -2.77 -5.17
C THR A 225 4.62 -1.98 -3.88
N LEU A 226 3.40 -1.96 -3.32
CA LEU A 226 3.13 -1.33 -2.03
C LEU A 226 3.91 -1.99 -0.89
N PHE A 227 4.04 -3.32 -0.90
CA PHE A 227 4.88 -4.03 0.08
C PHE A 227 6.34 -3.58 0.03
N ASN A 228 6.93 -3.51 -1.17
CA ASN A 228 8.32 -3.08 -1.33
C ASN A 228 8.51 -1.62 -0.91
N LEU A 229 7.58 -0.74 -1.30
CA LEU A 229 7.62 0.66 -0.93
C LEU A 229 7.45 0.85 0.58
N ALA A 230 6.54 0.11 1.20
CA ALA A 230 6.33 0.13 2.65
C ALA A 230 7.59 -0.32 3.41
N ASN A 231 8.30 -1.35 2.92
CA ASN A 231 9.59 -1.74 3.45
C ASN A 231 10.64 -0.62 3.29
N CYS A 232 10.64 0.13 2.19
CA CYS A 232 11.56 1.26 2.01
C CYS A 232 11.29 2.37 3.05
N PHE A 233 10.02 2.74 3.25
CA PHE A 233 9.60 3.69 4.28
C PHE A 233 10.00 3.24 5.69
N ASP A 234 9.74 1.98 6.03
CA ASP A 234 10.00 1.45 7.37
C ASP A 234 11.49 1.25 7.60
N PHE A 235 12.26 0.79 6.60
CA PHE A 235 13.71 0.65 6.66
C PHE A 235 14.41 1.97 7.00
N LYS A 236 13.92 3.08 6.45
CA LYS A 236 14.46 4.43 6.71
C LYS A 236 13.74 5.16 7.84
N SER A 237 12.80 4.50 8.52
CA SER A 237 12.00 5.04 9.63
C SER A 237 11.26 6.36 9.30
N TYR A 238 10.94 6.59 8.03
CA TYR A 238 10.36 7.85 7.57
C TYR A 238 9.02 8.16 8.25
N ARG A 239 8.22 7.13 8.57
CA ARG A 239 6.95 7.31 9.29
C ARG A 239 7.14 7.86 10.69
N ILE A 240 8.12 7.34 11.44
CA ILE A 240 8.46 7.82 12.79
C ILE A 240 9.00 9.25 12.72
N ILE A 241 9.94 9.50 11.80
CA ILE A 241 10.50 10.85 11.59
C ILE A 241 9.40 11.86 11.28
N ASN A 242 8.49 11.51 10.37
CA ASN A 242 7.39 12.38 9.97
C ASN A 242 6.42 12.62 11.12
N TYR A 243 6.06 11.58 11.88
CA TYR A 243 5.20 11.73 13.03
C TYR A 243 5.79 12.70 14.07
N ILE A 244 7.07 12.57 14.40
CA ILE A 244 7.76 13.46 15.34
C ILE A 244 7.74 14.90 14.84
N LYS A 245 8.15 15.15 13.58
CA LYS A 245 8.13 16.49 12.97
C LYS A 245 6.73 17.11 13.02
N ASN A 246 5.74 16.31 12.62
CA ASN A 246 4.34 16.72 12.52
C ASN A 246 3.75 17.07 13.89
N PHE A 247 4.06 16.27 14.92
CA PHE A 247 3.66 16.55 16.30
C PHE A 247 4.17 17.92 16.75
N TYR A 248 5.46 18.20 16.58
CA TYR A 248 6.04 19.49 16.99
C TYR A 248 5.45 20.68 16.25
N GLU A 249 5.23 20.53 14.93
CA GLU A 249 4.59 21.57 14.12
C GLU A 249 3.16 21.87 14.60
N ASP A 250 2.33 20.85 14.79
CA ASP A 250 0.93 21.02 15.21
C ASP A 250 0.83 21.59 16.61
N TYR A 251 1.64 21.04 17.51
CA TYR A 251 1.66 21.45 18.90
C TYR A 251 2.11 22.90 19.04
N LYS A 252 3.16 23.32 18.31
CA LYS A 252 3.61 24.72 18.27
C LYS A 252 2.54 25.68 17.74
N ASN A 253 1.76 25.22 16.76
CA ASN A 253 0.74 26.05 16.13
C ASN A 253 -0.60 26.05 16.90
N GLY A 254 -0.71 25.31 18.00
CA GLY A 254 -1.97 25.16 18.75
C GLY A 254 -3.06 24.46 17.95
N VAL A 255 -2.70 23.69 16.91
CA VAL A 255 -3.64 23.01 16.01
C VAL A 255 -3.57 21.50 16.18
N TYR A 256 -3.21 21.02 17.37
CA TYR A 256 -3.37 19.61 17.74
C TYR A 256 -4.85 19.31 18.05
N GLU A 257 -5.75 19.82 17.22
CA GLU A 257 -7.11 19.30 17.12
C GLU A 257 -7.09 18.28 15.99
N GLU A 258 -7.84 17.20 16.17
CA GLU A 258 -7.91 16.04 15.27
C GLU A 258 -8.35 16.48 13.86
N LYS A 259 -7.41 16.98 13.05
CA LYS A 259 -7.68 17.33 11.66
C LYS A 259 -8.21 16.09 10.97
N GLU A 260 -9.42 16.15 10.44
CA GLU A 260 -9.93 15.14 9.52
C GLU A 260 -9.06 15.14 8.26
N TYR A 261 -7.95 14.42 8.31
CA TYR A 261 -7.07 14.23 7.17
C TYR A 261 -7.86 13.52 6.07
N GLN A 262 -7.83 14.07 4.84
CA GLN A 262 -8.55 13.48 3.72
C GLN A 262 -8.08 12.03 3.50
N LYS A 263 -8.92 11.08 3.93
CA LYS A 263 -8.64 9.66 3.79
C LYS A 263 -8.75 9.31 2.31
N ILE A 264 -7.66 8.83 1.74
CA ILE A 264 -7.64 8.44 0.31
C ILE A 264 -8.62 7.30 0.00
N THR A 265 -9.14 6.61 1.02
CA THR A 265 -10.21 5.62 0.91
C THR A 265 -11.53 6.19 0.38
N THR A 266 -11.77 7.49 0.54
CA THR A 266 -12.98 8.19 0.06
C THR A 266 -13.18 8.10 -1.45
N VAL A 267 -12.12 7.78 -2.21
CA VAL A 267 -12.24 7.53 -3.66
C VAL A 267 -13.21 6.41 -4.00
N VAL A 268 -13.33 5.40 -3.13
CA VAL A 268 -14.25 4.27 -3.35
C VAL A 268 -15.71 4.71 -3.27
N ASP A 269 -15.97 5.85 -2.62
CA ASP A 269 -17.31 6.40 -2.42
C ASP A 269 -17.69 7.42 -3.51
N LYS A 270 -16.79 7.69 -4.46
CA LYS A 270 -17.02 8.64 -5.56
C LYS A 270 -17.91 8.08 -6.66
N VAL A 271 -18.64 8.97 -7.32
CA VAL A 271 -19.56 8.65 -8.42
C VAL A 271 -18.85 8.39 -9.74
N HIS A 272 -19.45 7.55 -10.59
CA HIS A 272 -18.87 7.09 -11.85
C HIS A 272 -18.45 8.22 -12.82
N THR A 273 -19.18 9.35 -12.81
CA THR A 273 -18.97 10.49 -13.72
C THR A 273 -17.59 11.15 -13.54
N GLU A 274 -16.96 11.00 -12.37
CA GLU A 274 -15.62 11.53 -12.12
C GLU A 274 -14.52 10.79 -12.92
N PHE A 275 -14.86 9.66 -13.57
CA PHE A 275 -13.91 8.79 -14.28
C PHE A 275 -14.11 8.71 -15.80
N ASP A 276 -15.12 9.39 -16.36
CA ASP A 276 -15.52 9.24 -17.76
C ASP A 276 -14.38 9.58 -18.74
N GLY A 277 -13.53 10.55 -18.40
CA GLY A 277 -12.39 10.98 -19.23
C GLY A 277 -11.22 10.00 -19.32
N ILE A 278 -11.12 9.02 -18.40
CA ILE A 278 -9.96 8.11 -18.30
C ILE A 278 -10.31 6.65 -18.61
N ARG A 279 -11.56 6.24 -18.42
CA ARG A 279 -12.04 4.86 -18.53
C ARG A 279 -11.67 4.15 -19.85
N ASN A 280 -11.84 4.83 -20.99
CA ASN A 280 -11.57 4.22 -22.31
C ASN A 280 -10.07 3.94 -22.50
N LYS A 281 -9.20 4.79 -21.94
CA LYS A 281 -7.75 4.63 -22.01
C LYS A 281 -7.29 3.49 -21.09
N VAL A 282 -7.87 3.40 -19.90
CA VAL A 282 -7.63 2.30 -18.95
C VAL A 282 -8.04 0.97 -19.54
N THR A 283 -9.22 0.91 -20.18
CA THR A 283 -9.76 -0.32 -20.75
C THR A 283 -8.78 -0.95 -21.75
N LYS A 284 -8.31 -0.17 -22.73
CA LYS A 284 -7.33 -0.61 -23.73
C LYS A 284 -6.02 -1.10 -23.10
N TYR A 285 -5.57 -0.48 -22.00
CA TYR A 285 -4.36 -0.93 -21.32
C TYR A 285 -4.54 -2.31 -20.70
N LEU A 286 -5.63 -2.50 -19.94
CA LEU A 286 -5.88 -3.74 -19.21
C LEU A 286 -6.15 -4.94 -20.12
N GLU A 287 -6.80 -4.74 -21.26
CA GLU A 287 -7.01 -5.80 -22.27
C GLU A 287 -5.69 -6.36 -22.83
N ASN A 288 -4.64 -5.52 -22.87
CA ASN A 288 -3.33 -5.91 -23.36
C ASN A 288 -2.48 -6.65 -22.32
N LEU A 289 -2.92 -6.74 -21.06
CA LEU A 289 -2.30 -7.59 -20.04
C LEU A 289 -2.67 -9.06 -20.31
N LYS A 290 -2.00 -9.68 -21.30
CA LYS A 290 -2.21 -11.10 -21.66
C LYS A 290 -2.06 -12.02 -20.43
N PRO A 291 -2.89 -13.07 -20.26
CA PRO A 291 -2.55 -14.19 -19.39
C PRO A 291 -1.21 -14.78 -19.85
N CYS A 292 -0.33 -15.15 -18.92
CA CYS A 292 0.81 -15.99 -19.29
C CYS A 292 0.21 -17.38 -19.51
N THR A 293 0.22 -17.85 -20.76
CA THR A 293 -0.03 -19.25 -21.10
C THR A 293 1.17 -20.09 -20.73
#